data_AF-A0A6A5VML8-F1
#
_entry.id   AF-A0A6A5VML8-F1
#
_cell.length_a   1.000
_cell.length_b   1.000
_cell.length_c   1.000
_cell.angle_alpha   90.00
_cell.angle_beta   90.00
_cell.angle_gamma   90.00
#
_symmetry.space_group_name_H-M   'P 1'
#
loop_
_entity.id
_entity.type
_entity.pdbx_description
1 polymer ?
#
loop_
_entity_poly.entity_id
_entity_poly.type
_entity_poly.pdbx_seq_one_letter_code
_entity_poly.pdbx_strand_id
1 'polypeptide(L)'
;MPKRAAPISNDPDFVKFTKYGQKGSVLPDLPRTPPAAWQPLEINNPHTFGRAQLPQHVNVDSPISLFDLFYDAELLDRIAYHTNQHAEKLQAEAPSTPDRRRWKPTSKASSSIK
;
A
#
# COMPACT_ATOMS: atom_id res chain seq x y z
N MET A 1 55.96 -36.25 24.59
CA MET A 1 56.45 -34.86 24.46
C MET A 1 55.41 -33.92 25.07
N PRO A 2 55.77 -32.94 25.92
CA PRO A 2 54.78 -32.02 26.47
C PRO A 2 54.36 -31.02 25.38
N LYS A 3 53.04 -30.79 25.24
CA LYS A 3 52.49 -29.80 24.31
C LYS A 3 52.96 -28.40 24.75
N ARG A 4 53.77 -27.77 23.90
CA ARG A 4 54.18 -26.36 24.04
C ARG A 4 52.92 -25.49 24.18
N ALA A 5 52.90 -24.59 25.17
CA ALA A 5 51.90 -23.54 25.23
C ALA A 5 51.97 -22.72 23.92
N ALA A 6 50.81 -22.48 23.30
CA ALA A 6 50.74 -21.71 22.07
C ALA A 6 51.30 -20.29 22.30
N PRO A 7 52.08 -19.73 21.36
CA PRO A 7 52.61 -18.38 21.51
C PRO A 7 51.47 -17.36 21.56
N ILE A 8 51.55 -16.44 22.52
CA ILE A 8 50.65 -15.28 22.59
C ILE A 8 51.01 -14.37 21.41
N SER A 9 50.02 -14.06 20.56
CA SER A 9 50.20 -13.17 19.41
C SER A 9 50.60 -11.77 19.88
N ASN A 10 51.57 -11.16 19.19
CA ASN A 10 52.03 -9.77 19.41
C ASN A 10 51.32 -8.76 18.50
N ASP A 11 50.23 -9.18 17.84
CA ASP A 11 49.42 -8.31 16.99
C ASP A 11 48.56 -7.36 17.86
N PRO A 12 48.64 -6.03 17.69
CA PRO A 12 47.88 -5.06 18.47
C PRO A 12 46.35 -5.22 18.30
N ASP A 13 45.90 -5.79 17.18
CA ASP A 13 44.48 -6.02 16.90
C ASP A 13 44.03 -7.44 17.28
N PHE A 14 44.86 -8.21 17.99
CA PHE A 14 44.50 -9.55 18.41
C PHE A 14 43.38 -9.54 19.46
N VAL A 15 42.16 -9.80 19.01
CA VAL A 15 40.99 -9.94 19.89
C VAL A 15 41.08 -11.27 20.64
N LYS A 16 41.25 -11.19 21.97
CA LYS A 16 41.18 -12.37 22.85
C LYS A 16 39.80 -12.99 22.73
N PHE A 17 39.73 -14.31 22.54
CA PHE A 17 38.48 -15.05 22.61
C PHE A 17 37.76 -14.72 23.92
N THR A 18 36.65 -14.02 23.82
CA THR A 18 35.79 -13.68 24.95
C THR A 18 35.03 -14.94 25.34
N LYS A 19 35.11 -15.30 26.62
CA LYS A 19 34.41 -16.46 27.21
C LYS A 19 32.89 -16.20 27.31
N TYR A 20 32.25 -15.70 26.25
CA TYR A 20 30.79 -15.72 26.19
C TYR A 20 30.40 -17.19 26.08
N GLY A 21 30.23 -17.81 27.25
CA GLY A 21 29.66 -19.13 27.39
C GLY A 21 28.36 -19.12 26.62
N GLN A 22 28.23 -20.08 25.70
CA GLN A 22 27.03 -20.34 24.95
C GLN A 22 25.90 -20.47 25.98
N LYS A 23 25.14 -19.38 26.22
CA LYS A 23 23.93 -19.46 27.02
C LYS A 23 23.01 -20.29 26.14
N GLY A 24 22.89 -21.58 26.49
CA GLY A 24 21.98 -22.49 25.81
C GLY A 24 20.62 -21.83 25.78
N SER A 25 20.23 -21.32 24.62
CA SER A 25 18.88 -20.87 24.39
C SER A 25 18.02 -22.11 24.55
N VAL A 26 17.32 -22.19 25.69
CA VAL A 26 16.21 -23.13 25.82
C VAL A 26 15.19 -22.65 24.82
N LEU A 27 15.22 -23.24 23.62
CA LEU A 27 14.17 -23.06 22.63
C LEU A 27 12.85 -23.48 23.31
N PRO A 28 11.77 -22.70 23.16
CA PRO A 28 10.48 -23.12 23.68
C PRO A 28 10.13 -24.49 23.08
N ASP A 29 9.60 -25.38 23.90
CA ASP A 29 9.17 -26.71 23.44
C ASP A 29 7.99 -26.51 22.50
N LEU A 30 8.27 -26.58 21.20
CA LEU A 30 7.27 -26.47 20.16
C LEU A 30 6.50 -27.79 20.10
N PRO A 31 5.18 -27.75 19.88
CA PRO A 31 4.41 -28.96 19.64
C PRO A 31 5.01 -29.73 18.47
N ARG A 32 5.44 -30.97 18.74
CA ARG A 32 6.05 -31.87 17.74
C ARG A 32 5.03 -32.47 16.78
N THR A 33 3.74 -32.23 17.03
CA THR A 33 2.65 -32.66 16.15
C THR A 33 2.66 -31.82 14.89
N PRO A 34 2.67 -32.44 13.69
CA PRO A 34 2.52 -31.68 12.46
C PRO A 34 1.20 -30.91 12.49
N PRO A 35 1.15 -29.70 11.89
CA PRO A 35 -0.12 -29.02 11.69
C PRO A 35 -1.09 -29.95 10.93
N ALA A 36 -2.38 -29.79 11.18
CA ALA A 36 -3.40 -30.51 10.41
C ALA A 36 -3.18 -30.27 8.91
N ALA A 37 -3.48 -31.28 8.10
CA ALA A 37 -3.45 -31.14 6.65
C ALA A 37 -4.30 -29.93 6.25
N TRP A 38 -3.77 -29.08 5.36
CA TRP A 38 -4.51 -27.95 4.85
C TRP A 38 -5.81 -28.45 4.20
N GLN A 39 -6.93 -27.91 4.68
CA GLN A 39 -8.25 -28.14 4.11
C GLN A 39 -8.70 -26.81 3.51
N PRO A 40 -9.19 -26.79 2.26
CA PRO A 40 -9.85 -25.61 1.72
C PRO A 40 -10.99 -25.21 2.66
N LEU A 41 -11.09 -23.92 2.97
CA LEU A 41 -12.26 -23.42 3.67
C LEU A 41 -13.47 -23.60 2.73
N GLU A 42 -14.50 -24.33 3.18
CA GLU A 42 -15.73 -24.48 2.42
C GLU A 42 -16.47 -23.13 2.41
N ILE A 43 -16.30 -22.37 1.34
CA ILE A 43 -17.05 -21.13 1.11
C ILE A 43 -18.38 -21.53 0.51
N ASN A 44 -19.36 -21.74 1.39
CA ASN A 44 -20.77 -21.89 1.02
C ASN A 44 -21.29 -20.54 0.52
N ASN A 45 -20.97 -20.18 -0.72
CA ASN A 45 -21.58 -19.03 -1.36
C ASN A 45 -22.96 -19.48 -1.87
N PRO A 46 -24.08 -19.03 -1.29
CA PRO A 46 -25.42 -19.44 -1.72
C PRO A 46 -25.78 -18.93 -3.12
N HIS A 47 -24.85 -18.24 -3.78
CA HIS A 47 -25.03 -17.60 -5.07
C HIS A 47 -24.13 -18.23 -6.12
N THR A 48 -24.61 -18.21 -7.37
CA THR A 48 -23.90 -18.71 -8.55
C THR A 48 -22.45 -18.25 -8.57
N PHE A 49 -21.53 -19.21 -8.59
CA PHE A 49 -20.10 -18.97 -8.77
C PHE A 49 -19.86 -18.05 -9.98
N GLY A 50 -19.03 -17.02 -9.80
CA GLY A 50 -18.60 -16.11 -10.86
C GLY A 50 -19.51 -14.92 -11.14
N ARG A 51 -20.59 -14.68 -10.38
CA ARG A 51 -21.39 -13.45 -10.51
C ARG A 51 -21.10 -12.45 -9.40
N ALA A 52 -20.87 -11.20 -9.78
CA ALA A 52 -20.76 -10.09 -8.84
C ALA A 52 -22.11 -9.82 -8.15
N GLN A 53 -22.07 -9.58 -6.84
CA GLN A 53 -23.24 -9.14 -6.09
C GLN A 53 -23.42 -7.64 -6.30
N LEU A 54 -24.27 -7.28 -7.25
CA LEU A 54 -24.61 -5.89 -7.55
C LEU A 54 -25.96 -5.53 -6.89
N PRO A 55 -26.16 -4.28 -6.46
CA PRO A 55 -27.45 -3.81 -5.97
C PRO A 55 -28.55 -4.05 -7.01
N GLN A 56 -29.77 -4.34 -6.54
CA GLN A 56 -30.89 -4.77 -7.40
C GLN A 56 -31.29 -3.74 -8.46
N HIS A 57 -30.96 -2.46 -8.25
CA HIS A 57 -31.27 -1.36 -9.16
C HIS A 57 -30.12 -1.04 -10.14
N VAL A 58 -29.00 -1.76 -10.09
CA VAL A 58 -27.86 -1.55 -11.00
C VAL A 58 -28.02 -2.39 -12.25
N ASN A 59 -28.01 -1.72 -13.40
CA ASN A 59 -27.96 -2.39 -14.68
C ASN A 59 -26.54 -2.91 -14.94
N VAL A 60 -26.37 -4.24 -14.90
CA VAL A 60 -25.08 -4.93 -15.11
C VAL A 60 -24.55 -4.75 -16.53
N ASP A 61 -25.45 -4.57 -17.50
CA ASP A 61 -25.09 -4.39 -18.92
C ASP A 61 -24.73 -2.93 -19.24
N SER A 62 -24.83 -2.03 -18.26
CA SER A 62 -24.49 -0.61 -18.40
C SER A 62 -23.15 -0.33 -17.72
N PRO A 63 -22.07 -0.10 -18.51
CA PRO A 63 -20.76 0.26 -17.97
C PRO A 63 -20.82 1.53 -17.11
N ILE A 64 -21.71 2.46 -17.43
CA ILE A 64 -21.91 3.71 -16.67
C ILE A 64 -22.51 3.39 -15.31
N SER A 65 -23.52 2.53 -15.25
CA SER A 65 -24.15 2.15 -13.97
C SER A 65 -23.20 1.38 -13.05
N LEU A 66 -22.26 0.62 -13.62
CA LEU A 66 -21.18 -0.01 -12.86
C LEU A 66 -20.13 1.00 -12.37
N PHE A 67 -19.86 2.03 -13.16
CA PHE A 67 -18.94 3.11 -12.77
C PHE A 67 -19.50 3.95 -11.62
N ASP A 68 -20.79 4.29 -11.68
CA ASP A 68 -21.50 5.09 -10.68
C ASP A 68 -21.55 4.41 -9.29
N LEU A 69 -21.32 3.09 -9.22
CA LEU A 69 -21.19 2.37 -7.94
C LEU A 69 -19.98 2.81 -7.11
N PHE A 70 -18.91 3.27 -7.77
CA PHE A 70 -17.65 3.62 -7.14
C PHE A 70 -17.37 5.12 -7.18
N TYR A 71 -17.92 5.81 -8.18
CA TYR A 71 -17.71 7.23 -8.41
C TYR A 71 -19.04 7.95 -8.44
N ASP A 72 -19.51 8.35 -7.25
CA ASP A 72 -20.68 9.20 -7.15
C ASP A 72 -20.42 10.62 -7.67
N ALA A 73 -21.50 11.34 -7.96
CA ALA A 73 -21.42 12.70 -8.47
C ALA A 73 -20.73 13.65 -7.48
N GLU A 74 -20.94 13.46 -6.18
CA GLU A 74 -20.35 14.31 -5.14
C GLU A 74 -18.82 14.17 -5.07
N LEU A 75 -18.30 12.95 -5.20
CA LEU A 75 -16.88 12.65 -5.26
C LEU A 75 -16.26 13.28 -6.51
N LEU A 76 -16.91 13.12 -7.68
CA LEU A 76 -16.45 13.73 -8.92
C LEU A 76 -16.43 15.26 -8.84
N ASP A 77 -17.45 15.87 -8.23
CA ASP A 77 -17.50 17.31 -7.98
C ASP A 77 -16.39 17.77 -7.04
N ARG A 78 -16.11 16.99 -5.99
CA ARG A 78 -15.01 17.28 -5.06
C ARG A 78 -13.64 17.19 -5.74
N ILE A 79 -13.44 16.20 -6.61
CA ILE A 79 -12.22 16.08 -7.42
C ILE A 79 -12.09 17.29 -8.34
N ALA A 80 -13.17 17.70 -9.02
CA ALA A 80 -13.17 18.87 -9.88
C ALA A 80 -12.84 20.14 -9.11
N TYR A 81 -13.45 20.34 -7.94
CA TYR A 81 -13.21 21.48 -7.06
C TYR A 81 -11.73 21.60 -6.67
N HIS A 82 -11.13 20.54 -6.12
CA HIS A 82 -9.73 20.57 -5.71
C HIS A 82 -8.77 20.71 -6.88
N THR A 83 -9.10 20.12 -8.03
CA THR A 83 -8.30 20.25 -9.26
C THR A 83 -8.29 21.70 -9.74
N ASN A 84 -9.45 22.36 -9.76
CA ASN A 84 -9.57 23.77 -10.15
C ASN A 84 -8.82 24.68 -9.17
N GLN A 85 -8.99 24.48 -7.86
CA GLN A 85 -8.27 25.22 -6.82
C GLN A 85 -6.74 25.09 -6.96
N HIS A 86 -6.25 23.90 -7.26
CA HIS A 86 -4.82 23.69 -7.47
C HIS A 86 -4.33 24.37 -8.77
N ALA A 87 -5.08 24.26 -9.85
CA ALA A 87 -4.74 24.89 -11.13
C ALA A 87 -4.76 26.42 -11.07
N GLU A 88 -5.65 27.01 -10.27
CA GLU A 88 -5.68 28.45 -9.99
C GLU A 88 -4.42 28.91 -9.24
N LYS A 89 -4.01 28.19 -8.19
CA LYS A 89 -2.76 28.49 -7.46
C LYS A 89 -1.54 28.45 -8.37
N LEU A 90 -1.42 27.39 -9.18
CA LEU A 90 -0.32 27.26 -10.14
C LEU A 90 -0.32 28.38 -11.19
N GLN A 91 -1.48 28.90 -11.58
CA GLN A 91 -1.55 30.06 -12.47
C GLN A 91 -1.15 31.36 -11.79
N ALA A 92 -1.52 31.55 -10.53
CA ALA A 92 -1.13 32.74 -9.76
C ALA A 92 0.39 32.80 -9.51
N GLU A 93 1.03 31.64 -9.35
CA GLU A 93 2.47 31.51 -9.11
C GLU A 93 3.31 31.46 -10.39
N ALA A 94 2.69 31.23 -11.55
CA ALA A 94 3.41 31.11 -12.81
C ALA A 94 3.82 32.47 -13.40
N PRO A 95 5.05 32.61 -13.93
CA PRO A 95 5.44 33.82 -14.66
C PRO A 95 4.57 34.02 -15.89
N SER A 96 4.17 35.27 -16.15
CA SER A 96 3.27 35.61 -17.27
C SER A 96 3.97 35.32 -18.61
N THR A 97 3.70 34.14 -19.15
CA THR A 97 4.18 33.74 -20.47
C THR A 97 3.04 33.93 -21.47
N PRO A 98 3.26 34.68 -22.57
CA PRO A 98 2.19 35.06 -23.48
C PRO A 98 1.57 33.88 -24.26
N ASP A 99 2.25 32.73 -24.31
CA ASP A 99 1.87 31.59 -25.17
C ASP A 99 1.22 30.40 -24.45
N ARG A 100 0.99 30.48 -23.13
CA ARG A 100 0.43 29.35 -22.37
C ARG A 100 -1.10 29.39 -22.37
N ARG A 101 -1.74 28.33 -22.90
CA ARG A 101 -3.20 28.12 -22.77
C ARG A 101 -3.57 28.10 -21.28
N ARG A 102 -4.37 29.07 -20.83
CA ARG A 102 -4.86 29.15 -19.45
C ARG A 102 -5.75 27.95 -19.11
N TRP A 103 -5.69 27.52 -17.86
CA TRP A 103 -6.60 26.50 -17.36
C TRP A 103 -8.04 26.98 -17.52
N LYS A 104 -8.91 26.08 -17.97
CA LYS A 104 -10.35 26.29 -17.95
C LYS A 104 -10.94 25.32 -16.93
N PRO A 105 -11.85 25.78 -16.07
CA PRO A 105 -12.45 24.91 -15.07
C PRO A 105 -13.07 23.65 -15.69
N THR A 106 -12.92 22.53 -14.99
CA THR A 106 -13.40 21.21 -15.44
C THR A 106 -14.90 20.99 -15.21
N SER A 107 -15.59 21.90 -14.52
CA SER A 107 -17.05 21.87 -14.33
C SER A 107 -17.71 23.19 -14.74
N LYS A 108 -18.97 23.14 -15.19
CA LYS A 108 -19.77 24.32 -15.57
C LYS A 108 -20.22 25.18 -14.38
N ALA A 109 -19.95 24.76 -13.14
CA ALA A 109 -20.46 25.42 -11.93
C ALA A 109 -19.56 26.54 -11.38
N SER A 110 -18.42 26.84 -11.99
CA SER A 110 -17.52 27.93 -11.54
C SER A 110 -17.45 29.11 -12.51
N SER A 111 -18.62 29.52 -13.04
CA SER A 111 -18.79 30.86 -13.60
C SER A 111 -19.87 31.62 -12.82
N SER A 112 -19.76 31.66 -11.49
CA SER A 112 -20.46 32.70 -10.73
C SER A 112 -19.51 33.89 -10.61
N ILE A 113 -19.66 34.78 -11.58
CA ILE A 113 -19.09 36.11 -11.61
C ILE A 113 -19.65 36.90 -10.43
N LYS A 114 -18.77 37.45 -9.59
CA LYS A 114 -18.79 38.85 -9.14
C LYS A 114 -17.50 39.20 -8.43
#